data_AF-D2HBD8-F1
#
_entry.id   AF-D2HBD8-F1
#
_cell.length_a   1.000
_cell.length_b   1.000
_cell.length_c   1.000
_cell.angle_alpha   90.00
_cell.angle_beta   90.00
_cell.angle_gamma   90.00
#
_symmetry.space_group_name_H-M   'P 1'
#
loop_
_entity.id
_entity.type
_entity.pdbx_description
1 polymer ?
#
loop_
_entity_poly.entity_id
_entity_poly.type
_entity_poly.pdbx_seq_one_letter_code
_entity_poly.pdbx_strand_id
1 'polypeptide(L)'
;GKDKKEEVFFRKIFILQLVGLVLTYNFTGCDFEKIRKKYQEVIYQALEKYMNGTKSTEFNNPIYCEDPPDCLAKIERITFHPTHDCTSLAEEIFAIGTRATLTLQCPSYSGMQVN
;
A
#
# COMPACT_ATOMS: atom_id res chain seq x y z
N GLY A 1 3.33 -54.73 -11.60
CA GLY A 1 2.43 -53.58 -11.77
C GLY A 1 2.46 -52.79 -10.49
N LYS A 2 3.32 -51.78 -10.43
CA LYS A 2 3.61 -50.96 -9.25
C LYS A 2 2.77 -49.68 -9.21
N ASP A 3 1.75 -49.59 -10.07
CA ASP A 3 1.05 -48.33 -10.36
C ASP A 3 -0.44 -48.40 -9.98
N LYS A 4 -0.76 -49.14 -8.92
CA LYS A 4 -2.13 -49.27 -8.43
C LYS A 4 -2.14 -49.33 -6.90
N LYS A 5 -1.93 -48.16 -6.28
CA LYS A 5 -2.44 -47.73 -4.96
C LYS A 5 -1.72 -46.47 -4.44
N GLU A 6 -1.40 -45.53 -5.33
CA GLU A 6 -1.10 -44.15 -4.94
C GLU A 6 -2.40 -43.32 -4.95
N GLU A 7 -3.46 -43.91 -4.39
CA GLU A 7 -4.79 -43.29 -4.26
C GLU A 7 -4.94 -42.57 -2.91
N VAL A 8 -3.82 -42.22 -2.27
CA VAL A 8 -3.82 -41.62 -0.93
C VAL A 8 -2.84 -40.44 -0.94
N PHE A 9 -3.43 -39.25 -0.88
CA PHE A 9 -2.80 -37.98 -0.47
C PHE A 9 -2.21 -37.00 -1.50
N PHE A 10 -2.56 -37.05 -2.80
CA PHE A 10 -2.62 -35.80 -3.59
C PHE A 10 -3.90 -34.96 -3.31
N ARG A 11 -4.70 -35.40 -2.33
CA ARG A 11 -5.51 -34.53 -1.47
C ARG A 11 -4.66 -33.86 -0.38
N LYS A 12 -3.55 -33.24 -0.76
CA LYS A 12 -2.83 -32.27 0.07
C LYS A 12 -2.81 -30.95 -0.71
N ILE A 13 -3.98 -30.31 -0.70
CA ILE A 13 -4.16 -28.87 -0.55
C ILE A 13 -2.91 -28.09 -1.00
N PHE A 14 -2.77 -27.88 -2.31
CA PHE A 14 -1.91 -26.84 -2.86
C PHE A 14 -2.62 -25.46 -2.71
N ILE A 15 -3.25 -25.21 -1.57
CA ILE A 15 -3.88 -23.93 -1.20
C ILE A 15 -2.88 -23.11 -0.38
N LEU A 16 -1.62 -23.07 -0.80
CA LEU A 16 -0.56 -22.32 -0.12
C LEU A 16 0.19 -21.36 -1.04
N GLN A 17 -0.33 -21.09 -2.24
CA GLN A 17 0.17 -19.99 -3.09
C GLN A 17 -0.90 -18.95 -3.49
N LEU A 18 -2.12 -19.04 -2.95
CA LEU A 18 -3.16 -18.02 -3.15
C LEU A 18 -3.25 -17.01 -2.00
N VAL A 19 -2.23 -16.92 -1.16
CA VAL A 19 -2.17 -15.97 -0.03
C VAL A 19 -1.14 -14.85 -0.25
N GLY A 20 -0.42 -14.87 -1.37
CA GLY A 20 0.43 -13.76 -1.84
C GLY A 20 -0.20 -12.91 -2.96
N LEU A 21 -1.40 -13.27 -3.41
CA LEU A 21 -2.17 -12.51 -4.42
C LEU A 21 -3.28 -11.70 -3.74
N VAL A 22 -2.98 -11.13 -2.57
CA VAL A 22 -3.89 -10.25 -1.84
C VAL A 22 -3.56 -8.81 -2.27
N LEU A 23 -4.37 -8.31 -3.20
CA LEU A 23 -4.89 -6.93 -3.21
C LEU A 23 -3.91 -5.77 -3.40
N THR A 24 -3.05 -5.76 -4.43
CA THR A 24 -2.64 -4.43 -4.96
C THR A 24 -3.87 -3.81 -5.60
N TYR A 25 -4.52 -2.91 -4.88
CA TYR A 25 -5.64 -2.14 -5.41
C TYR A 25 -5.23 -1.47 -6.73
N ASN A 26 -6.11 -1.52 -7.73
CA ASN A 26 -5.85 -0.90 -9.01
C ASN A 26 -6.24 0.59 -8.98
N PHE A 27 -5.23 1.47 -8.99
CA PHE A 27 -5.41 2.92 -8.92
C PHE A 27 -5.79 3.60 -10.25
N THR A 28 -5.91 2.87 -11.37
CA THR A 28 -6.22 3.50 -12.67
C THR A 28 -7.57 4.22 -12.70
N GLY A 29 -8.52 3.82 -11.85
CA GLY A 29 -9.85 4.43 -11.76
C GLY A 29 -9.96 5.64 -10.84
N CYS A 30 -8.86 6.11 -10.24
CA CYS A 30 -8.90 7.22 -9.29
C CYS A 30 -9.05 8.60 -9.95
N ASP A 31 -9.62 9.56 -9.22
CA ASP A 31 -9.65 10.97 -9.61
C ASP A 31 -8.33 11.66 -9.23
N PHE A 32 -7.33 11.56 -10.10
CA PHE A 32 -5.98 12.07 -9.85
C PHE A 32 -5.92 13.59 -9.63
N GLU A 33 -6.80 14.36 -10.28
CA GLU A 33 -6.82 15.82 -10.10
C GLU A 33 -7.27 16.21 -8.69
N LYS A 34 -8.31 15.56 -8.18
CA LYS A 34 -8.74 15.79 -6.78
C LYS A 34 -7.71 15.29 -5.78
N ILE A 35 -7.05 14.17 -6.05
CA ILE A 35 -5.97 13.65 -5.19
C ILE A 35 -4.81 14.65 -5.15
N ARG A 36 -4.36 15.17 -6.31
CA ARG A 36 -3.29 16.18 -6.39
C ARG A 36 -3.65 17.44 -5.60
N LYS A 37 -4.89 17.91 -5.74
CA LYS A 37 -5.39 19.07 -4.99
C LYS A 37 -5.35 18.82 -3.47
N LYS A 38 -5.86 17.67 -3.01
CA LYS A 38 -5.81 17.30 -1.58
C LYS A 38 -4.40 17.13 -1.04
N TYR A 39 -3.50 16.61 -1.88
CA TYR A 39 -2.09 16.51 -1.53
C TYR A 39 -1.50 17.90 -1.25
N GLN A 40 -1.68 18.86 -2.17
CA GLN A 40 -1.14 20.21 -2.02
C GLN A 40 -1.75 20.98 -0.85
N GLU A 41 -3.07 20.84 -0.64
CA GLU A 41 -3.79 21.62 0.38
C GLU A 41 -3.59 21.10 1.81
N VAL A 42 -3.42 19.78 2.00
CA VAL A 42 -3.51 19.16 3.33
C VAL A 42 -2.35 18.20 3.60
N ILE A 43 -2.15 17.20 2.73
CA ILE A 43 -1.23 16.10 3.04
C ILE A 43 0.23 16.59 3.05
N TYR A 44 0.61 17.45 2.10
CA TYR A 44 1.97 17.98 2.00
C TYR A 44 2.37 18.74 3.27
N GLN A 45 1.49 19.57 3.83
CA GLN A 45 1.79 20.33 5.04
C GLN A 45 2.01 19.41 6.26
N ALA A 46 1.19 18.36 6.38
CA ALA A 46 1.35 17.37 7.44
C ALA A 46 2.65 16.57 7.28
N LEU A 47 2.99 16.19 6.04
CA LEU A 47 4.22 15.49 5.72
C LEU A 47 5.44 16.36 6.02
N GLU A 48 5.46 17.62 5.54
CA GLU A 48 6.55 18.57 5.79
C GLU A 48 6.79 18.77 7.30
N LYS A 49 5.71 18.89 8.09
CA LYS A 49 5.81 18.97 9.55
C LYS A 49 6.42 17.71 10.17
N TYR A 50 6.01 16.52 9.72
CA TYR A 50 6.57 15.24 10.16
C TYR A 50 8.07 15.14 9.82
N MET A 51 8.43 15.51 8.59
CA MET A 51 9.81 15.49 8.09
C MET A 51 10.73 16.49 8.81
N ASN A 52 10.21 17.64 9.25
CA ASN A 52 10.98 18.61 10.02
C ASN A 52 11.20 18.17 11.48
N GLY A 53 10.26 17.38 12.05
CA GLY A 53 10.36 16.86 13.41
C GLY A 53 11.20 15.58 13.52
N THR A 54 11.26 14.81 12.44
CA THR A 54 12.14 13.64 12.33
C THR A 54 13.51 14.10 11.84
N LYS A 55 14.60 13.66 12.48
CA LYS A 55 15.94 13.80 11.88
C LYS A 55 16.02 12.84 10.70
N SER A 56 15.35 13.18 9.59
CA SER A 56 15.39 12.40 8.37
C SER A 56 16.86 12.21 8.01
N THR A 57 17.36 10.99 8.19
CA THR A 57 18.67 10.62 7.66
C THR A 57 18.62 10.75 6.15
N GLU A 58 19.78 10.98 5.54
CA GLU A 58 19.92 11.11 4.09
C GLU A 58 19.07 10.08 3.34
N PHE A 59 18.27 10.58 2.39
CA PHE A 59 17.44 9.76 1.52
C PHE A 59 18.32 8.98 0.54
N ASN A 60 18.97 7.93 1.03
CA ASN A 60 19.97 7.19 0.25
C ASN A 60 19.36 6.35 -0.87
N ASN A 61 18.02 6.16 -0.86
CA ASN A 61 17.29 5.36 -1.84
C ASN A 61 16.02 6.08 -2.30
N PRO A 62 16.10 6.89 -3.37
CA PRO A 62 14.89 7.46 -3.98
C PRO A 62 14.02 6.33 -4.57
N ILE A 63 12.72 6.42 -4.32
CA ILE A 63 11.72 5.53 -4.91
C ILE A 63 11.10 6.24 -6.10
N TYR A 64 11.31 5.69 -7.29
CA TYR A 64 10.75 6.21 -8.54
C TYR A 64 9.42 5.53 -8.87
N CYS A 65 8.55 6.24 -9.56
CA CYS A 65 7.31 5.72 -10.14
C CYS A 65 7.15 6.14 -11.60
N GLU A 66 6.44 5.33 -12.38
CA GLU A 66 6.33 5.46 -13.84
C GLU A 66 5.14 6.32 -14.26
N ASP A 67 3.98 6.07 -13.66
CA ASP A 67 2.73 6.76 -13.96
C ASP A 67 1.92 7.05 -12.67
N PRO A 68 0.87 7.90 -12.71
CA PRO A 68 0.11 8.24 -11.51
C PRO A 68 -0.45 7.03 -10.74
N PRO A 69 -1.04 6.00 -11.39
CA PRO A 69 -1.43 4.76 -10.71
C PRO A 69 -0.27 4.07 -9.97
N ASP A 70 0.89 3.89 -10.62
CA ASP A 70 2.08 3.27 -10.02
C ASP A 70 2.61 4.10 -8.83
N CYS A 71 2.60 5.43 -8.96
CA CYS A 71 2.96 6.33 -7.86
C CYS A 71 2.02 6.14 -6.66
N LEU A 72 0.70 6.07 -6.86
CA LEU A 72 -0.24 5.85 -5.77
C LEU A 72 -0.06 4.48 -5.12
N ALA A 73 0.23 3.44 -5.90
CA ALA A 73 0.51 2.10 -5.37
C ALA A 73 1.76 2.10 -4.47
N LYS A 74 2.83 2.79 -4.88
CA LYS A 74 4.05 2.93 -4.08
C LYS A 74 3.83 3.77 -2.82
N ILE A 75 3.12 4.90 -2.93
CA ILE A 75 2.76 5.74 -1.78
C ILE A 75 1.94 4.95 -0.76
N GLU A 76 0.89 4.26 -1.20
CA GLU A 76 0.04 3.43 -0.33
C GLU A 76 0.88 2.38 0.40
N ARG A 77 1.74 1.67 -0.35
CA ARG A 77 2.61 0.65 0.21
C ARG A 77 3.54 1.22 1.28
N ILE A 78 4.27 2.29 0.98
CA ILE A 78 5.25 2.90 1.90
C ILE A 78 4.55 3.50 3.14
N THR A 79 3.32 4.00 2.96
CA THR A 79 2.57 4.65 4.05
C THR A 79 1.95 3.65 5.02
N PHE A 80 1.39 2.54 4.51
CA PHE A 80 0.55 1.64 5.33
C PHE A 80 1.13 0.25 5.55
N HIS A 81 2.15 -0.16 4.80
CA HIS A 81 2.77 -1.47 4.96
C HIS A 81 4.13 -1.33 5.65
N PRO A 82 4.22 -1.58 6.96
CA PRO A 82 5.47 -1.51 7.69
C PRO A 82 6.49 -2.50 7.10
N THR A 83 7.73 -2.04 6.94
CA THR A 83 8.89 -2.90 6.68
C THR A 83 9.54 -3.28 8.01
N HIS A 84 10.38 -4.32 8.01
CA HIS A 84 10.99 -4.86 9.24
C HIS A 84 11.74 -3.82 10.10
N ASP A 85 12.13 -2.68 9.53
CA ASP A 85 12.88 -1.60 10.19
C ASP A 85 12.05 -0.32 10.44
N CYS A 86 10.75 -0.31 10.08
CA CYS A 86 9.91 0.88 10.20
C CYS A 86 8.60 0.56 10.92
N THR A 87 8.38 1.22 12.06
CA THR A 87 7.07 1.25 12.72
C THR A 87 6.03 1.78 11.74
N SER A 88 4.81 1.22 11.79
CA SER A 88 3.74 1.64 10.89
C SER A 88 3.49 3.15 10.97
N LEU A 89 3.47 3.83 9.82
CA LEU A 89 3.15 5.25 9.71
C LEU A 89 1.64 5.50 9.65
N ALA A 90 0.81 4.45 9.72
CA ALA A 90 -0.63 4.53 9.46
C ALA A 90 -1.40 5.47 10.42
N GLU A 91 -0.85 5.77 11.60
CA GLU A 91 -1.42 6.67 12.60
C GLU A 91 -0.98 8.13 12.44
N GLU A 92 0.01 8.40 11.58
CA GLU A 92 0.47 9.76 11.32
C GLU A 92 -0.59 10.60 10.61
N ILE A 93 -0.63 11.90 10.90
CA ILE A 93 -1.65 12.82 10.35
C ILE A 93 -1.65 12.79 8.81
N PHE A 94 -0.46 12.76 8.19
CA PHE A 94 -0.35 12.69 6.73
C PHE A 94 -0.88 11.35 6.20
N ALA A 95 -0.66 10.23 6.91
CA ALA A 95 -1.14 8.91 6.51
C ALA A 95 -2.66 8.80 6.63
N ILE A 96 -3.25 9.34 7.70
CA ILE A 96 -4.71 9.46 7.86
C ILE A 96 -5.31 10.27 6.70
N GLY A 97 -4.69 11.41 6.37
CA GLY A 97 -5.09 12.26 5.24
C GLY A 97 -5.00 11.54 3.89
N THR A 98 -3.93 10.76 3.68
CA THR A 98 -3.75 9.91 2.49
C THR A 98 -4.87 8.87 2.39
N ARG A 99 -5.12 8.10 3.46
CA ARG A 99 -6.18 7.06 3.46
C ARG A 99 -7.55 7.65 3.17
N ALA A 100 -7.89 8.76 3.83
CA ALA A 100 -9.17 9.45 3.62
C ALA A 100 -9.31 9.94 2.18
N THR A 101 -8.23 10.49 1.61
CA THR A 101 -8.21 10.97 0.21
C THR A 101 -8.38 9.82 -0.77
N LEU A 102 -7.65 8.72 -0.60
CA LEU A 102 -7.78 7.54 -1.47
C LEU A 102 -9.19 6.93 -1.35
N THR A 103 -9.74 6.79 -0.15
CA THR A 103 -11.10 6.26 0.07
C THR A 103 -12.16 7.09 -0.64
N LEU A 104 -11.99 8.41 -0.67
CA LEU A 104 -12.95 9.31 -1.30
C LEU A 104 -12.80 9.38 -2.83
N GLN A 105 -11.57 9.30 -3.35
CA GLN A 105 -11.26 9.58 -4.75
C GLN A 105 -10.95 8.35 -5.60
N CYS A 106 -10.83 7.17 -4.99
CA CYS A 106 -10.56 5.91 -5.67
C CYS A 106 -11.75 4.95 -5.50
N PRO A 107 -12.47 4.61 -6.59
CA PRO A 107 -13.63 3.72 -6.52
C PRO A 107 -13.28 2.34 -5.92
N SER A 108 -14.03 1.89 -4.92
CA SER A 108 -13.81 0.61 -4.24
C SER A 108 -12.50 0.50 -3.44
N TYR A 109 -11.76 1.58 -3.24
CA TYR A 109 -10.67 1.60 -2.27
C TYR A 109 -11.28 1.70 -0.87
N SER A 110 -11.25 0.61 -0.10
CA SER A 110 -11.80 0.58 1.26
C SER A 110 -10.80 1.07 2.32
N GLY A 111 -9.54 1.30 1.95
CA GLY A 111 -8.43 1.24 2.88
C GLY A 111 -8.28 -0.16 3.47
N MET A 112 -7.07 -0.56 3.85
CA MET A 112 -6.94 -1.75 4.69
C MET A 112 -7.43 -1.43 6.09
N GLN A 113 -8.30 -2.29 6.63
CA GLN A 113 -8.55 -2.33 8.07
C GLN A 113 -7.26 -2.79 8.73
N VAL A 114 -6.72 -1.95 9.60
CA VAL A 114 -5.67 -2.35 10.54
C VAL A 114 -6.37 -3.31 11.52
N ASN A 115 -6.08 -4.61 11.41
CA ASN A 115 -6.51 -5.63 12.37
C ASN A 115 -5.58 -5.63 13.58
#